data_AF-A0A535QHE7-F1
#
_entry.id   AF-A0A535QHE7-F1
#
_cell.length_a   1.000
_cell.length_b   1.000
_cell.length_c   1.000
_cell.angle_alpha   90.00
_cell.angle_beta   90.00
_cell.angle_gamma   90.00
#
_symmetry.space_group_name_H-M   'P 1'
#
loop_
_entity.id
_entity.type
_entity.pdbx_description
1 polymer ?
#
loop_
_entity_poly.entity_id
_entity_poly.type
_entity_poly.pdbx_seq_one_letter_code
_entity_poly.pdbx_strand_id
1 'polypeptide(L)' 'MAMYPADHYAMIDDKPQILVDSKAIMGKRLTTVFVQQGKYAEEQPPGFMPDISVLHFADLRSYKADQFFATH' A
#
# COMPACT_ATOMS: atom_id res chain seq x y z
N MET A 1 -3.72 21.22 -10.23
CA MET A 1 -3.16 20.32 -11.26
C MET A 1 -2.57 19.12 -10.54
N ALA A 2 -2.83 17.88 -10.98
CA ALA A 2 -2.19 16.71 -10.38
C ALA A 2 -0.72 16.62 -10.88
N MET A 3 0.22 16.40 -9.96
CA MET A 3 1.66 16.32 -10.29
C MET A 3 2.00 15.02 -11.05
N TYR A 4 1.29 13.93 -10.74
CA TYR A 4 1.47 12.61 -11.35
C TYR A 4 0.09 12.02 -11.70
N PRO A 5 -0.50 12.36 -12.86
CA PRO A 5 -1.77 11.78 -13.28
C PRO A 5 -1.60 10.30 -13.66
N ALA A 6 -2.43 9.42 -13.07
CA ALA A 6 -2.50 8.00 -13.41
C ALA A 6 -3.91 7.46 -13.17
N ASP A 7 -4.29 6.39 -13.86
CA ASP A 7 -5.58 5.73 -13.65
C ASP A 7 -5.63 5.01 -12.29
N HIS A 8 -4.48 4.44 -11.89
CA HIS A 8 -4.28 3.68 -10.66
C HIS A 8 -2.93 3.99 -10.02
N TYR A 9 -2.88 3.90 -8.70
CA TYR A 9 -1.69 4.18 -7.89
C TYR A 9 -1.35 2.99 -7.01
N ALA A 10 -0.06 2.83 -6.71
CA ALA A 10 0.41 1.97 -5.63
C ALA A 10 1.13 2.85 -4.61
N MET A 11 0.78 2.72 -3.33
CA MET A 11 1.45 3.40 -2.24
C MET A 11 2.11 2.36 -1.34
N ILE A 12 3.42 2.51 -1.17
CA ILE A 12 4.27 1.59 -0.41
C ILE A 12 4.80 2.34 0.81
N ASP A 13 4.44 1.92 2.02
CA ASP A 13 4.79 2.64 3.26
C ASP A 13 4.87 1.67 4.47
N ASP A 14 5.61 2.06 5.51
CA ASP A 14 5.71 1.34 6.79
C ASP A 14 4.70 1.84 7.84
N LYS A 15 3.89 2.85 7.51
CA LYS A 15 2.88 3.43 8.41
C LYS A 15 1.46 2.98 8.04
N PRO A 16 0.88 2.04 8.79
CA PRO A 16 -0.48 1.53 8.55
C PRO A 16 -1.54 2.63 8.45
N GLN A 17 -1.48 3.64 9.34
CA GLN A 17 -2.48 4.71 9.36
C GLN A 17 -2.49 5.53 8.07
N ILE A 18 -1.32 5.84 7.51
CA ILE A 18 -1.24 6.59 6.24
C ILE A 18 -1.85 5.78 5.11
N LEU A 19 -1.61 4.47 5.07
CA LEU A 19 -2.18 3.58 4.07
C LEU A 19 -3.71 3.51 4.18
N VAL A 20 -4.24 3.41 5.40
CA VAL A 20 -5.70 3.43 5.66
C VAL A 20 -6.31 4.74 5.18
N ASP A 21 -5.78 5.87 5.62
CA ASP A 21 -6.33 7.19 5.29
C ASP A 21 -6.25 7.45 3.78
N SER A 22 -5.15 7.07 3.14
CA SER A 22 -4.97 7.22 1.69
C SER A 22 -5.93 6.32 0.91
N LYS A 23 -6.16 5.08 1.35
CA LYS A 23 -7.14 4.17 0.75
C LYS A 23 -8.56 4.69 0.92
N ALA A 24 -8.90 5.31 2.06
CA ALA A 24 -10.21 5.92 2.27
C ALA A 24 -10.49 7.06 1.28
N ILE A 25 -9.47 7.83 0.91
CA ILE A 25 -9.57 8.93 -0.07
C ILE A 25 -9.63 8.41 -1.51
N MET A 26 -8.76 7.46 -1.86
CA MET A 26 -8.56 7.03 -3.26
C MET A 26 -9.38 5.79 -3.65
N GLY A 27 -9.90 5.05 -2.67
CA GLY A 27 -10.70 3.84 -2.85
C GLY A 27 -10.00 2.81 -3.73
N LYS A 28 -10.72 2.34 -4.75
CA LYS A 28 -10.24 1.33 -5.70
C LYS A 28 -9.12 1.80 -6.63
N ARG A 29 -8.81 3.10 -6.67
CA ARG A 29 -7.72 3.63 -7.50
C ARG A 29 -6.35 3.56 -6.82
N LEU A 30 -6.29 3.01 -5.61
CA LEU A 30 -5.06 2.87 -4.85
C LEU A 30 -4.90 1.42 -4.39
N THR A 31 -3.71 0.87 -4.59
CA THR A 31 -3.23 -0.35 -3.94
C THR A 31 -2.29 0.05 -2.81
N THR A 32 -2.62 -0.36 -1.59
CA THR A 32 -1.76 -0.17 -0.43
C THR A 32 -0.83 -1.37 -0.26
N VAL A 33 0.45 -1.06 -0.14
CA VAL A 33 1.52 -2.04 0.08
C VAL A 33 2.17 -1.72 1.41
N PHE A 34 1.88 -2.56 2.39
CA PHE A 34 2.48 -2.43 3.70
C PHE A 34 3.80 -3.19 3.74
N VAL A 35 4.87 -2.49 4.08
CA VAL A 35 6.18 -3.11 4.30
C VAL A 35 6.40 -3.26 5.80
N GLN A 36 6.59 -4.49 6.26
CA GLN A 36 6.84 -4.80 7.68
C GLN A 36 8.31 -4.52 8.07
N GLN A 37 8.83 -3.38 7.62
CA GLN A 37 10.15 -2.88 7.99
C GLN A 37 10.01 -1.45 8.48
N GLY A 38 10.92 -1.04 9.36
CA GLY A 38 10.93 0.33 9.85
C GLY A 38 10.21 0.48 11.18
N LYS A 39 10.17 1.72 11.65
CA LYS A 39 9.79 2.05 13.04
C LYS A 39 8.32 1.78 13.33
N TYR A 40 7.46 1.85 12.31
CA TYR A 40 6.01 1.87 12.49
C TYR A 40 5.34 0.54 12.12
N ALA A 41 6.12 -0.46 11.70
CA ALA A 41 5.61 -1.75 11.26
C ALA A 41 4.85 -2.54 12.35
N GLU A 42 5.20 -2.29 13.62
CA GLU A 42 4.61 -2.95 14.79
C GLU A 42 3.32 -2.27 15.29
N GLU A 43 3.07 -1.01 14.88
CA GLU A 43 1.95 -0.20 15.37
C GLU A 43 0.76 -0.23 14.39
N GLN A 44 0.14 -1.40 14.24
CA GLN A 44 -1.00 -1.59 13.32
C GLN A 44 -2.34 -1.26 14.02
N PRO A 45 -3.20 -0.42 13.42
CA PRO A 45 -4.53 -0.17 13.96
C PRO A 45 -5.41 -1.43 13.85
N PRO A 46 -6.40 -1.59 14.74
CA PRO A 46 -7.32 -2.73 14.69
C PRO A 46 -8.01 -2.86 13.33
N GLY A 47 -7.98 -4.05 12.75
CA GLY A 47 -8.61 -4.33 11.45
C GLY A 47 -7.84 -3.78 10.25
N PHE A 48 -6.58 -3.37 10.41
CA PHE A 48 -5.72 -2.98 9.30
C PHE A 48 -5.53 -4.15 8.32
N MET A 49 -5.99 -3.95 7.08
CA MET A 49 -5.85 -4.91 5.99
C MET A 49 -5.32 -4.17 4.76
N PRO A 50 -3.99 -4.12 4.55
CA PRO A 50 -3.44 -3.61 3.30
C PRO A 50 -3.75 -4.57 2.15
N ASP A 51 -3.79 -4.06 0.91
CA ASP A 51 -4.01 -4.92 -0.26
C ASP A 51 -2.85 -5.92 -0.45
N ILE A 52 -1.61 -5.47 -0.16
CA ILE A 52 -0.40 -6.28 -0.20
C ILE A 52 0.38 -6.03 1.09
N SER A 53 0.94 -7.10 1.67
CA SER A 53 1.86 -7.02 2.80
C SER A 53 3.14 -7.80 2.47
N VAL A 54 4.30 -7.19 2.69
CA VAL A 54 5.62 -7.81 2.46
C VAL A 54 6.50 -7.63 3.68
N LEU A 55 7.41 -8.58 3.92
CA LEU A 55 8.36 -8.49 5.03
C LEU A 55 9.49 -7.51 4.74
N HIS A 56 9.98 -7.47 3.50
CA HIS A 56 11.03 -6.57 3.07
C HIS A 56 10.62 -5.82 1.81
N PHE A 57 11.05 -4.56 1.68
CA PHE A 57 10.80 -3.78 0.45
C PHE A 57 11.37 -4.48 -0.79
N ALA A 58 12.49 -5.19 -0.64
CA ALA A 58 13.11 -5.96 -1.72
C ALA A 58 12.24 -7.10 -2.26
N ASP A 59 11.29 -7.61 -1.47
CA ASP A 59 10.42 -8.72 -1.87
C ASP A 59 9.53 -8.32 -3.06
N LEU A 60 9.23 -7.02 -3.21
CA LEU A 60 8.46 -6.46 -4.34
C LEU A 60 9.12 -6.69 -5.70
N ARG A 61 10.42 -7.00 -5.76
CA ARG A 61 11.10 -7.37 -7.01
C ARG A 61 10.54 -8.65 -7.64
N SER A 62 9.89 -9.49 -6.84
CA SER A 62 9.25 -10.73 -7.31
C SER A 62 7.80 -10.51 -7.79
N TYR A 63 7.24 -9.33 -7.57
CA TYR A 63 5.87 -8.99 -7.94
C TYR A 63 5.82 -8.44 -9.37
N LYS A 64 4.80 -8.84 -10.10
CA LYS A 64 4.45 -8.31 -11.41
C LYS A 64 3.40 -7.22 -11.29
N ALA A 65 3.33 -6.34 -12.29
CA ALA A 65 2.44 -5.18 -12.27
C ALA A 65 0.96 -5.55 -12.11
N ASP A 66 0.49 -6.63 -12.74
CA ASP A 66 -0.88 -7.14 -12.65
C ASP A 66 -1.32 -7.45 -11.21
N GLN A 67 -0.38 -7.89 -10.37
CA GLN A 67 -0.65 -8.18 -8.95
C GLN A 67 -1.00 -6.92 -8.14
N PHE A 68 -0.64 -5.73 -8.64
CA PHE A 68 -1.01 -4.46 -7.99
C PHE A 68 -2.40 -3.97 -8.41
N PHE A 69 -3.11 -4.64 -9.32
CA PHE A 69 -4.47 -4.24 -9.72
C PHE A 69 -5.57 -5.10 -9.09
N ALA A 70 -5.20 -6.20 -8.42
CA ALA A 70 -6.12 -7.14 -7.79
C ALA A 70 -6.54 -6.67 -6.39
N THR A 71 -7.25 -5.53 -6.29
CA THR A 71 -7.76 -5.01 -5.01
C THR A 71 -9.23 -5.39 -4.81
N HIS A 72 -9.59 -5.81 -3.60
CA HIS A 72 -10.97 -6.18 -3.21
C HIS A 72 -11.85 -4.94 -3.00
#